data_AF-A0A7Y4UBM0-F1
#
_entry.id   AF-A0A7Y4UBM0-F1
#
_cell.length_a   1.000
_cell.length_b   1.000
_cell.length_c   1.000
_cell.angle_alpha   90.00
_cell.angle_beta   90.00
_cell.angle_gamma   90.00
#
_symmetry.space_group_name_H-M   'P 1'
#
loop_
_entity.id
_entity.type
_entity.pdbx_description
1 polymer ?
#
loop_
_entity_poly.entity_id
_entity_poly.type
_entity_poly.pdbx_seq_one_letter_code
_entity_poly.pdbx_strand_id
1 'polypeptide(L)'
;MRWVWTLSGLCLLLHIVFALHFVHHWNQASVYVETARQTAEVFGVNWGGGMYVNYALLSLWMAEIAWWWLWPQSYQRRPRWLTVSWQAFLFFIFFNATVVFVNETLRWLGVLGTMFLLWMWWRPKRSLEKS
;
A
#
# COMPACT_ATOMS: atom_id res chain seq x y z
N MET A 1 -2.12 13.27 12.28
CA MET A 1 -2.35 12.19 11.29
C MET A 1 -2.30 12.64 9.82
N ARG A 2 -2.94 13.76 9.39
CA ARG A 2 -3.01 14.18 7.97
C ARG A 2 -1.65 14.31 7.25
N TRP A 3 -0.68 14.95 7.90
CA TRP A 3 0.66 15.13 7.33
C TRP A 3 1.40 13.81 7.14
N VAL A 4 1.33 12.90 8.12
CA VAL A 4 1.93 11.56 8.00
C VAL A 4 1.31 10.81 6.82
N TRP A 5 -0.02 10.85 6.67
CA TRP A 5 -0.72 10.22 5.55
C TRP A 5 -0.30 10.77 4.19
N THR A 6 -0.16 12.09 4.11
CA THR A 6 0.27 12.79 2.90
C THR A 6 1.74 12.46 2.59
N LEU A 7 2.60 12.43 3.61
CA LEU A 7 4.01 12.10 3.47
C LEU A 7 4.19 10.65 3.01
N SER A 8 3.41 9.70 3.55
CA SER A 8 3.42 8.31 3.08
C SER A 8 3.03 8.20 1.61
N GLY A 9 1.99 8.91 1.17
CA GLY A 9 1.60 8.96 -0.25
C GLY A 9 2.69 9.57 -1.14
N LEU A 10 3.35 10.64 -0.67
CA LEU A 10 4.46 11.27 -1.39
C LEU A 10 5.68 10.34 -1.48
N CYS A 11 6.01 9.61 -0.41
CA CYS A 11 7.08 8.61 -0.44
C CYS A 11 6.79 7.50 -1.45
N LEU A 12 5.54 7.03 -1.55
CA LEU A 12 5.13 6.05 -2.56
C LEU A 12 5.27 6.62 -3.99
N LEU A 13 4.85 7.87 -4.19
CA LEU A 13 5.01 8.56 -5.48
C LEU A 13 6.48 8.66 -5.87
N LEU A 14 7.34 9.10 -4.95
CA LEU A 14 8.78 9.18 -5.17
C LEU A 14 9.41 7.82 -5.44
N HIS A 15 8.98 6.78 -4.73
CA HIS A 15 9.42 5.41 -4.97
C HIS A 15 9.13 4.96 -6.41
N ILE A 16 7.90 5.19 -6.90
CA ILE A 16 7.52 4.84 -8.27
C ILE A 16 8.30 5.67 -9.30
N VAL A 17 8.44 6.98 -9.09
CA VAL A 17 9.21 7.85 -9.98
C VAL A 17 10.68 7.45 -10.04
N PHE A 18 11.29 7.11 -8.91
CA PHE A 18 12.69 6.66 -8.86
C PHE A 18 12.87 5.31 -9.53
N ALA A 19 11.97 4.35 -9.30
CA ALA A 19 12.00 3.07 -10.01
C ALA A 19 11.87 3.29 -11.53
N LEU A 20 10.94 4.13 -11.97
CA LEU A 20 10.78 4.47 -13.38
C LEU A 20 12.04 5.13 -13.95
N HIS A 21 12.63 6.08 -13.23
CA HIS A 21 13.79 6.83 -13.72
C HIS A 21 15.07 5.99 -13.75
N PHE A 22 15.43 5.36 -12.63
CA PHE A 22 16.72 4.69 -12.44
C PHE A 22 16.75 3.23 -12.89
N VAL A 23 15.63 2.50 -12.77
CA VAL A 23 15.58 1.07 -13.09
C VAL A 23 15.02 0.84 -14.47
N HIS A 24 13.91 1.49 -14.80
CA HIS A 24 13.15 1.21 -16.02
C HIS A 24 13.36 2.24 -17.14
N HIS A 25 14.15 3.30 -16.90
CA HIS A 25 14.41 4.38 -17.86
C HIS A 25 13.14 4.91 -18.56
N TRP A 26 12.06 5.05 -17.79
CA TRP A 26 10.71 5.44 -18.24
C TRP A 26 10.03 4.49 -19.23
N ASN A 27 10.64 3.35 -19.53
CA ASN A 27 10.07 2.34 -20.41
C ASN A 27 9.03 1.49 -19.65
N GLN A 28 7.75 1.77 -19.92
CA GLN A 28 6.62 1.03 -19.33
C GLN A 28 6.65 -0.48 -19.64
N ALA A 29 7.17 -0.87 -20.81
CA ALA A 29 7.29 -2.28 -21.17
C ALA A 29 8.31 -3.01 -20.27
N SER A 30 9.41 -2.32 -19.89
CA SER A 30 10.39 -2.87 -18.94
C SER A 30 9.76 -3.14 -17.57
N VAL A 31 8.93 -2.21 -17.08
CA VAL A 31 8.19 -2.38 -15.81
C VAL A 31 7.27 -3.60 -15.88
N TYR A 32 6.53 -3.76 -16.97
CA TYR A 32 5.62 -4.88 -17.16
C TYR A 32 6.36 -6.21 -17.17
N VAL A 33 7.44 -6.32 -17.96
CA VAL A 33 8.22 -7.55 -18.09
C VAL A 33 8.86 -7.94 -16.75
N GLU A 34 9.43 -6.98 -16.03
CA GLU A 34 10.04 -7.26 -14.73
C GLU A 34 9.00 -7.68 -13.68
N THR A 35 7.83 -7.03 -13.67
CA THR A 35 6.72 -7.43 -12.80
C THR A 35 6.23 -8.83 -13.15
N ALA A 36 6.18 -9.17 -14.43
CA ALA A 36 5.75 -10.49 -14.90
C ALA A 36 6.75 -11.57 -14.50
N ARG A 37 8.07 -11.28 -14.57
CA ARG A 37 9.15 -12.14 -14.07
C ARG A 37 9.00 -12.40 -12.57
N GLN A 38 8.85 -11.35 -11.76
CA GLN A 38 8.68 -11.48 -10.31
C GLN A 38 7.41 -12.27 -9.95
N THR A 39 6.31 -12.03 -10.67
CA THR A 39 5.06 -12.78 -10.47
C THR A 39 5.22 -14.25 -10.87
N ALA A 40 5.98 -14.55 -11.92
CA ALA A 40 6.28 -15.91 -12.32
C ALA A 40 7.16 -16.64 -11.28
N GLU A 41 8.13 -15.96 -10.68
CA GLU A 41 9.01 -16.56 -9.66
C GLU A 41 8.26 -16.92 -8.38
N VAL A 42 7.28 -16.11 -7.99
CA VAL A 42 6.51 -16.32 -6.75
C VAL A 42 5.30 -17.21 -6.98
N PHE A 43 4.51 -16.92 -8.02
CA PHE A 43 3.19 -17.54 -8.24
C PHE A 43 3.17 -18.51 -9.43
N GLY A 44 4.27 -18.64 -10.18
CA GLY A 44 4.32 -19.46 -11.39
C GLY A 44 3.58 -18.88 -12.60
N VAL A 45 3.06 -17.65 -12.48
CA VAL A 45 2.25 -16.99 -13.51
C VAL A 45 3.03 -15.83 -14.12
N ASN A 46 3.28 -15.87 -15.43
CA ASN A 46 3.95 -14.80 -16.17
C ASN A 46 2.96 -13.66 -16.49
N TRP A 47 2.58 -12.89 -15.47
CA TRP A 47 1.61 -11.81 -15.59
C TRP A 47 2.13 -10.53 -14.94
N GLY A 48 2.35 -9.49 -15.74
CA GLY A 48 2.87 -8.19 -15.30
C GLY A 48 1.83 -7.28 -14.65
N GLY A 49 0.66 -7.81 -14.26
CA GLY A 49 -0.45 -7.00 -13.77
C GLY A 49 -0.22 -6.29 -12.44
N GLY A 50 0.78 -6.71 -11.65
CA GLY A 50 1.18 -6.03 -10.42
C GLY A 50 1.53 -4.54 -10.64
N MET A 51 2.00 -4.18 -11.84
CA MET A 51 2.24 -2.80 -12.25
C MET A 51 0.96 -1.96 -12.19
N TYR A 52 -0.14 -2.48 -12.74
CA TYR A 52 -1.43 -1.78 -12.71
C TYR A 52 -1.99 -1.67 -11.30
N VAL A 53 -1.75 -2.67 -10.44
CA VAL A 53 -2.14 -2.62 -9.04
C VAL A 53 -1.38 -1.51 -8.30
N ASN A 54 -0.08 -1.35 -8.54
CA ASN A 54 0.72 -0.26 -7.96
C ASN A 54 0.25 1.12 -8.44
N TYR A 55 -0.10 1.25 -9.71
CA TYR A 55 -0.64 2.50 -10.25
C TYR A 55 -2.02 2.82 -9.69
N ALA A 56 -2.91 1.82 -9.59
CA ALA A 56 -4.22 1.97 -8.97
C ALA A 56 -4.09 2.37 -7.50
N LEU A 57 -3.19 1.75 -6.74
CA LEU A 57 -2.88 2.12 -5.35
C LEU A 57 -2.49 3.59 -5.26
N LEU A 58 -1.52 4.03 -6.08
CA LEU A 58 -1.06 5.42 -6.09
C LEU A 58 -2.22 6.37 -6.42
N SER A 59 -2.98 6.11 -7.48
CA SER A 59 -4.10 6.96 -7.90
C SER A 59 -5.17 7.07 -6.81
N LEU A 60 -5.56 5.94 -6.20
CA LEU A 60 -6.56 5.92 -5.12
C LEU A 60 -6.05 6.64 -3.88
N TRP A 61 -4.79 6.46 -3.51
CA TRP A 61 -4.20 7.15 -2.36
C TRP A 61 -4.14 8.67 -2.57
N MET A 62 -3.71 9.12 -3.76
CA MET A 62 -3.69 10.54 -4.12
C MET A 62 -5.10 11.13 -4.14
N ALA A 63 -6.09 10.40 -4.64
CA ALA A 63 -7.49 10.81 -4.59
C ALA A 63 -8.00 10.91 -3.14
N GLU A 64 -7.61 10.00 -2.26
CA GLU A 64 -7.97 10.05 -0.83
C GLU A 64 -7.33 11.26 -0.13
N ILE A 65 -6.05 11.55 -0.41
CA ILE A 65 -5.36 12.74 0.08
C ILE A 65 -6.08 14.00 -0.41
N ALA A 66 -6.34 14.11 -1.72
CA ALA A 66 -7.04 15.24 -2.29
C ALA A 66 -8.44 15.42 -1.68
N TRP A 67 -9.21 14.34 -1.51
CA TRP A 67 -10.51 14.38 -0.86
C TRP A 67 -10.41 14.88 0.59
N TRP A 68 -9.41 14.42 1.35
CA TRP A 68 -9.23 14.83 2.74
C TRP A 68 -8.87 16.32 2.87
N TRP A 69 -8.05 16.85 1.94
CA TRP A 69 -7.65 18.25 1.93
C TRP A 69 -8.74 19.19 1.41
N LEU A 70 -9.45 18.81 0.33
CA LEU A 70 -10.47 19.63 -0.31
C LEU A 70 -11.79 19.65 0.47
N TRP A 71 -12.20 18.50 1.02
CA TRP A 71 -13.49 18.36 1.73
C TRP A 71 -13.34 17.62 3.06
N PRO A 72 -12.65 18.23 4.04
CA PRO A 72 -12.34 17.57 5.31
C PRO A 72 -13.58 17.12 6.10
N GLN A 73 -14.69 17.86 6.00
CA GLN A 73 -15.96 17.54 6.67
C GLN A 73 -16.64 16.31 6.03
N SER A 74 -16.58 16.19 4.70
CA SER A 74 -17.08 15.02 3.97
C SER A 74 -16.25 13.78 4.30
N TYR A 75 -14.92 13.93 4.30
CA TYR A 75 -14.01 12.84 4.65
C TYR A 75 -14.22 12.30 6.07
N GLN A 76 -14.51 13.17 7.05
CA GLN A 76 -14.83 12.73 8.42
C GLN A 76 -16.16 11.97 8.52
N ARG A 77 -17.10 12.21 7.61
CA ARG A 77 -18.40 11.52 7.54
C ARG A 77 -18.35 10.21 6.74
N ARG A 78 -17.16 9.79 6.28
CA ARG A 78 -17.03 8.58 5.46
C ARG A 78 -17.54 7.35 6.21
N PRO A 79 -18.21 6.42 5.52
CA PRO A 79 -18.74 5.23 6.14
C PRO A 79 -17.61 4.32 6.64
N ARG A 80 -17.85 3.64 7.77
CA ARG A 80 -16.85 2.78 8.41
C ARG A 80 -16.40 1.63 7.50
N TRP A 81 -17.30 1.05 6.71
CA TRP A 81 -16.97 -0.03 5.79
C TRP A 81 -15.91 0.40 4.77
N LEU A 82 -16.01 1.61 4.22
CA LEU A 82 -15.04 2.13 3.26
C LEU A 82 -13.65 2.28 3.90
N THR A 83 -13.61 2.76 5.14
CA THR A 83 -12.37 2.83 5.92
C THR A 83 -11.75 1.45 6.13
N VAL A 84 -12.57 0.47 6.53
CA VAL A 84 -12.11 -0.91 6.77
C VAL A 84 -11.64 -1.57 5.48
N SER A 85 -12.39 -1.46 4.38
CA SER A 85 -12.03 -2.01 3.08
C SER A 85 -10.73 -1.41 2.56
N TRP A 86 -10.56 -0.08 2.68
CA TRP A 86 -9.32 0.59 2.26
C TRP A 86 -8.11 0.14 3.09
N GLN A 87 -8.26 0.06 4.40
CA GLN A 87 -7.18 -0.42 5.27
C GLN A 87 -6.86 -1.90 5.04
N ALA A 88 -7.86 -2.75 4.82
CA ALA A 88 -7.67 -4.15 4.47
C ALA A 88 -6.94 -4.30 3.12
N PHE A 89 -7.28 -3.47 2.13
CA PHE A 89 -6.57 -3.42 0.85
C PHE A 89 -5.11 -3.00 1.02
N LEU A 90 -4.83 -1.93 1.77
CA LEU A 90 -3.46 -1.49 2.05
C LEU A 90 -2.65 -2.56 2.79
N PHE A 91 -3.26 -3.21 3.77
CA PHE A 91 -2.65 -4.31 4.50
C PHE A 91 -2.32 -5.48 3.57
N PHE A 92 -3.27 -5.89 2.72
CA PHE A 92 -3.08 -6.96 1.76
C PHE A 92 -1.92 -6.65 0.80
N ILE A 93 -1.87 -5.44 0.23
CA ILE A 93 -0.78 -5.04 -0.66
C ILE A 93 0.55 -4.99 0.07
N PHE A 94 0.59 -4.41 1.28
CA PHE A 94 1.82 -4.33 2.08
C PHE A 94 2.36 -5.72 2.44
N PHE A 95 1.49 -6.65 2.83
CA PHE A 95 1.87 -8.03 3.13
C PHE A 95 2.46 -8.71 1.89
N ASN A 96 1.79 -8.62 0.73
CA ASN A 96 2.32 -9.19 -0.49
C ASN A 96 3.67 -8.55 -0.86
N ALA A 97 3.77 -7.22 -0.81
CA ALA A 97 4.99 -6.50 -1.17
C ALA A 97 6.18 -6.84 -0.26
N THR A 98 5.97 -7.00 1.05
CA THR A 98 7.07 -7.15 2.03
C THR A 98 7.36 -8.58 2.46
N VAL A 99 6.39 -9.49 2.33
CA VAL A 99 6.55 -10.89 2.74
C VAL A 99 6.70 -11.77 1.51
N VAL A 100 5.85 -11.57 0.51
CA VAL A 100 5.76 -12.49 -0.64
C VAL A 100 6.83 -12.20 -1.67
N PHE A 101 7.03 -10.93 -2.05
CA PHE A 101 7.93 -10.53 -3.13
C PHE A 101 9.37 -10.20 -2.70
N VAL A 102 9.67 -10.21 -1.40
CA VAL A 102 10.98 -9.84 -0.85
C VAL A 102 11.82 -11.06 -0.48
N ASN A 103 13.15 -10.94 -0.63
CA ASN A 103 14.16 -11.95 -0.29
C ASN A 103 14.05 -12.46 1.16
N GLU A 104 14.49 -13.69 1.40
CA GLU A 104 14.27 -14.46 2.65
C GLU A 104 14.65 -13.72 3.95
N THR A 105 15.74 -12.94 3.94
CA THR A 105 16.21 -12.22 5.14
C THR A 105 15.32 -11.03 5.50
N LEU A 106 14.86 -10.27 4.50
CA LEU A 106 14.02 -9.08 4.69
C LEU A 106 12.55 -9.46 4.91
N ARG A 107 12.13 -10.65 4.48
CA ARG A 107 10.78 -11.21 4.67
C ARG A 107 10.37 -11.23 6.14
N TRP A 108 11.28 -11.55 7.07
CA TRP A 108 10.99 -11.58 8.50
C TRP A 108 10.67 -10.20 9.08
N LEU A 109 11.32 -9.13 8.60
CA LEU A 109 10.98 -7.77 8.98
C LEU A 109 9.59 -7.37 8.45
N GLY A 110 9.24 -7.81 7.24
CA GLY A 110 7.89 -7.68 6.69
C GLY A 110 6.83 -8.38 7.53
N VAL A 111 7.09 -9.61 7.97
CA VAL A 111 6.20 -10.39 8.85
C VAL A 111 6.01 -9.67 10.20
N LEU A 112 7.09 -9.20 10.83
CA LEU A 112 7.02 -8.46 12.09
C LEU A 112 6.22 -7.15 11.94
N GLY A 113 6.44 -6.39 10.86
CA GLY A 113 5.68 -5.19 10.56
C GLY A 113 4.19 -5.47 10.33
N THR A 114 3.88 -6.55 9.61
CA THR A 114 2.50 -6.99 9.35
C THR A 114 1.80 -7.42 10.64
N MET A 115 2.46 -8.22 11.48
CA MET A 115 1.94 -8.64 12.79
C MET A 115 1.73 -7.43 13.71
N PHE A 116 2.61 -6.43 13.67
CA PHE A 116 2.44 -5.20 14.43
C PHE A 116 1.21 -4.40 13.97
N LEU A 117 0.99 -4.28 12.65
CA LEU A 117 -0.21 -3.64 12.10
C LEU A 117 -1.50 -4.38 12.48
N LEU A 118 -1.52 -5.71 12.40
CA LEU A 118 -2.64 -6.53 12.85
C LEU A 118 -2.89 -6.37 14.35
N TRP A 119 -1.84 -6.34 15.15
CA TRP A 119 -1.97 -6.13 16.59
C TRP A 119 -2.54 -4.75 16.90
N MET A 120 -2.08 -3.68 16.24
CA MET A 120 -2.66 -2.35 16.37
C MET A 120 -4.12 -2.31 15.95
N TRP A 121 -4.49 -3.07 14.91
CA TRP A 121 -5.87 -3.21 14.45
C TRP A 121 -6.77 -3.91 15.46
N TRP A 122 -6.27 -4.98 16.08
CA TRP A 122 -7.02 -5.80 17.03
C TRP A 122 -7.04 -5.25 18.44
N ARG A 123 -6.24 -4.22 18.76
CA ARG A 123 -6.36 -3.54 20.05
C ARG A 123 -7.82 -3.11 20.24
N PRO A 124 -8.53 -3.71 21.21
CA PRO A 124 -9.88 -3.28 21.51
C PRO A 124 -9.77 -1.80 21.86
N LYS A 125 -10.59 -0.94 21.24
CA LYS A 125 -10.86 0.36 21.82
C LYS A 125 -11.41 0.06 23.20
N ARG A 126 -10.58 0.17 24.24
CA ARG A 126 -11.07 0.19 25.62
C ARG A 126 -12.08 1.34 25.64
N SER A 127 -13.36 0.99 25.64
CA SER A 127 -14.40 1.89 26.09
C SER A 127 -14.00 2.23 27.53
N LEU A 128 -13.41 3.41 27.71
CA LEU A 128 -13.41 4.08 29.00
C LEU A 128 -14.86 4.51 29.24
N GLU A 129 -15.71 3.53 29.50
CA GLU A 129 -17.06 3.69 30.00
C GLU A 129 -17.17 2.67 31.12
N LYS A 130 -16.73 3.12 32.30
CA LYS A 130 -17.24 2.74 33.62
C LYS A 130 -16.41 3.46 34.68
N SER A 131 -16.99 4.53 35.23
CA SER A 131 -16.89 5.04 36.61
C SER A 131 -17.05 6.55 36.59
#